data_AF-A0A1W9QZD3-F1
#
_entry.id   AF-A0A1W9QZD3-F1
#
_cell.length_a   1.000
_cell.length_b   1.000
_cell.length_c   1.000
_cell.angle_alpha   90.00
_cell.angle_beta   90.00
_cell.angle_gamma   90.00
#
_symmetry.space_group_name_H-M   'P 1'
#
loop_
_entity.id
_entity.type
_entity.pdbx_description
1 polymer ?
#
loop_
_entity_poly.entity_id
_entity_poly.type
_entity_poly.pdbx_seq_one_letter_code
_entity_poly.pdbx_strand_id
1 'polypeptide(L)' 'MELDALAKEKKWPFCYKVPFSPIDVIEEYTRPARYVQHSELVVREPLTDCDYVEFGKVGTLESFNSDGLRSIIY' A
#
# COMPACT_ATOMS: atom_id res chain seq x y z
N MET A 1 1.91 -1.73 6.27
CA MET A 1 0.64 -2.05 5.59
C MET A 1 0.03 -0.75 5.14
N GLU A 2 -0.14 -0.60 3.83
CA GLU A 2 -0.79 0.58 3.25
C GLU A 2 -2.17 0.18 2.72
N LEU A 3 -3.16 1.05 2.91
CA LEU A 3 -4.51 0.90 2.39
C LEU A 3 -4.73 2.01 1.38
N ASP A 4 -4.86 1.66 0.11
CA ASP A 4 -5.07 2.67 -0.91
C ASP A 4 -6.47 3.28 -0.78
N ALA A 5 -6.51 4.59 -0.53
CA ALA A 5 -7.73 5.34 -0.39
C ALA A 5 -8.44 5.42 -1.76
N LEU A 6 -9.44 4.56 -1.96
CA LEU A 6 -10.28 4.60 -3.16
C LEU A 6 -11.02 5.94 -3.24
N ALA A 7 -11.07 6.50 -4.44
CA ALA A 7 -11.91 7.65 -4.73
C ALA A 7 -13.37 7.35 -4.35
N LYS A 8 -14.08 8.30 -3.73
CA LYS A 8 -15.53 8.19 -3.43
C LYS A 8 -16.34 7.75 -4.66
N GLU A 9 -15.89 8.15 -5.85
CA GLU A 9 -16.36 7.63 -7.14
C GLU A 9 -15.21 6.87 -7.82
N LYS A 10 -15.41 5.57 -8.06
CA LYS A 10 -14.46 4.73 -8.80
C LYS A 10 -14.48 5.12 -10.28
N LYS A 11 -13.50 5.92 -10.72
CA LYS A 11 -13.32 6.28 -12.13
C LYS A 11 -12.17 5.49 -12.74
N TRP A 12 -12.47 4.81 -13.84
CA TRP A 12 -11.46 4.18 -14.69
C TRP A 12 -10.43 5.22 -15.17
N PRO A 13 -9.16 4.85 -15.39
CA PRO A 13 -8.61 3.49 -15.35
C PRO A 13 -8.13 2.98 -13.99
N PHE A 14 -7.75 3.88 -13.08
CA PHE A 14 -7.04 3.47 -11.86
C PHE A 14 -7.92 3.44 -10.60
N CYS A 15 -9.17 3.93 -10.69
CA CYS A 15 -10.09 4.06 -9.54
C CYS A 15 -9.48 4.76 -8.31
N TYR A 16 -8.43 5.55 -8.54
CA TYR A 16 -7.57 6.15 -7.53
C TYR A 16 -7.64 7.67 -7.61
N LYS A 17 -7.55 8.35 -6.46
CA LYS A 17 -7.43 9.80 -6.39
C LYS A 17 -6.12 10.11 -5.69
N VAL A 18 -5.18 10.74 -6.40
CA VAL A 18 -3.88 11.10 -5.83
C VAL A 18 -4.02 12.42 -5.04
N PRO A 19 -3.82 12.42 -3.70
CA PRO A 19 -3.80 13.66 -2.92
C PRO A 19 -2.41 14.34 -2.95
N PHE A 20 -1.39 13.64 -3.45
CA PHE A 20 0.02 14.07 -3.52
C PHE A 20 0.58 13.97 -4.97
N SER A 21 1.89 14.17 -5.14
CA SER A 21 2.58 13.98 -6.42
C SER A 21 2.48 12.51 -6.87
N PRO A 22 1.96 12.22 -8.08
CA PRO A 22 1.91 10.84 -8.59
C PRO A 22 3.27 10.19 -8.74
N ILE A 23 4.31 10.98 -9.02
CA ILE A 23 5.69 10.50 -9.17
C ILE A 23 6.19 9.96 -7.83
N ASP A 24 5.96 10.69 -6.75
CA ASP A 24 6.43 10.33 -5.40
C ASP A 24 5.73 9.05 -4.92
N VAL A 25 4.44 8.89 -5.25
CA VAL A 25 3.67 7.68 -4.94
C VAL A 25 4.25 6.47 -5.71
N ILE A 26 4.52 6.63 -7.00
CA ILE A 26 5.13 5.56 -7.81
C ILE A 26 6.53 5.23 -7.27
N GLU A 27 7.32 6.22 -6.89
CA GLU A 27 8.65 6.01 -6.33
C GLU A 27 8.58 5.23 -5.01
N GLU A 28 7.63 5.54 -4.13
CA GLU A 28 7.46 4.79 -2.88
C GLU A 28 7.00 3.35 -3.16
N TYR A 29 6.07 3.15 -4.08
CA TYR A 29 5.46 1.84 -4.36
C TYR A 29 6.36 0.93 -5.21
N THR A 30 7.42 1.47 -5.80
CA THR A 30 8.45 0.71 -6.52
C THR A 30 9.64 0.34 -5.63
N ARG A 31 9.67 0.78 -4.37
CA ARG A 31 10.68 0.38 -3.39
C ARG A 31 10.37 -1.00 -2.79
N PRO A 32 11.39 -1.81 -2.47
CA PRO A 32 11.20 -3.06 -1.75
C PRO A 32 10.54 -2.82 -0.39
N ALA A 33 9.55 -3.63 -0.04
CA ALA A 33 8.88 -3.54 1.25
C ALA A 33 9.77 -4.13 2.36
N ARG A 34 9.98 -3.39 3.45
CA ARG A 34 10.74 -3.84 4.62
C ARG A 34 9.89 -3.73 5.87
N TYR A 35 9.74 -4.84 6.59
CA TYR A 35 8.97 -4.90 7.82
C TYR A 35 9.46 -6.04 8.71
N VAL A 36 9.08 -5.99 10.00
CA VAL A 36 9.40 -7.06 10.95
C VAL A 36 8.23 -8.04 11.03
N GLN A 37 8.49 -9.32 10.81
CA GLN A 37 7.53 -10.40 10.97
C GLN A 37 8.16 -11.51 11.82
N HIS A 38 7.47 -11.98 12.86
CA HIS A 38 8.00 -12.99 13.79
C HIS A 38 9.39 -12.63 14.37
N SER A 39 9.61 -11.35 14.71
CA SER A 39 10.90 -10.83 15.21
C SER A 39 12.07 -10.88 14.21
N GLU A 40 11.82 -11.15 12.93
CA GLU A 40 12.82 -11.14 11.87
C GLU A 40 12.54 -10.01 10.86
N LEU A 41 13.61 -9.43 10.31
CA LEU A 41 13.50 -8.46 9.23
C LEU A 41 13.18 -9.17 7.92
N VAL A 42 12.03 -8.85 7.34
CA VAL A 42 11.58 -9.38 6.05
C VAL A 42 11.74 -8.29 4.98
N VAL A 43 12.29 -8.68 3.83
CA VAL A 43 12.38 -7.85 2.63
C VAL A 43 11.61 -8.53 1.52
N ARG A 44 10.67 -7.82 0.90
CA ARG A 44 9.83 -8.31 -0.21
C ARG A 44 9.98 -7.43 -1.44
N GLU A 45 9.70 -8.02 -2.60
CA GLU A 45 9.58 -7.26 -3.84
C GLU A 45 8.41 -6.27 -3.74
N PRO A 46 8.46 -5.15 -4.50
CA PRO A 46 7.38 -4.17 -4.46
C PRO A 46 6.06 -4.78 -4.96
N LEU A 47 4.94 -4.36 -4.36
CA LEU A 47 3.58 -4.74 -4.78
C LEU A 47 3.32 -6.27 -4.76
N THR A 48 4.00 -7.02 -3.88
CA THR A 48 3.69 -8.43 -3.60
C THR A 48 2.80 -8.58 -2.38
N ASP A 49 2.23 -9.78 -2.21
CA ASP A 49 1.39 -10.13 -1.06
C ASP A 49 0.17 -9.20 -0.91
N CYS A 50 -0.51 -8.90 -2.02
CA CYS A 50 -1.72 -8.09 -2.01
C CYS A 50 -2.88 -8.84 -1.34
N ASP A 51 -3.52 -8.20 -0.38
CA ASP A 51 -4.68 -8.68 0.36
C ASP A 51 -5.92 -7.83 0.05
N TYR A 52 -7.08 -8.48 -0.03
CA TYR A 52 -8.37 -7.80 -0.16
C TYR A 52 -9.05 -7.68 1.20
N VAL A 53 -9.26 -6.44 1.65
CA VAL A 53 -9.89 -6.15 2.95
C VAL A 53 -11.28 -5.56 2.71
N GLU A 54 -12.31 -6.23 3.21
CA GLU A 54 -13.70 -5.78 3.10
C GLU A 54 -14.05 -4.82 4.24
N PHE A 55 -14.51 -3.62 3.89
CA PHE A 55 -15.02 -2.64 4.82
C PHE A 55 -16.51 -2.39 4.56
N GLY A 56 -17.36 -2.65 5.54
CA GLY A 56 -18.83 -2.67 5.34
C GLY A 56 -19.49 -1.39 4.77
N LYS A 57 -18.82 -0.23 4.82
CA LYS A 57 -19.32 1.03 4.20
C LYS A 57 -18.52 1.50 2.98
N VAL A 58 -17.30 1.01 2.81
CA VAL A 58 -16.35 1.49 1.78
C VAL A 58 -16.22 0.47 0.64
N GLY A 59 -16.61 -0.79 0.89
CA GLY A 59 -16.40 -1.92 0.00
C GLY A 59 -15.03 -2.56 0.22
N THR A 60 -14.61 -3.37 -0.75
CA THR A 60 -13.31 -4.04 -0.73
C THR A 60 -12.19 -3.08 -1.14
N LEU A 61 -11.16 -2.99 -0.31
CA LEU A 61 -9.88 -2.31 -0.58
C LEU A 61 -8.79 -3.35 -0.83
N GLU A 62 -7.84 -3.01 -1.69
CA GLU A 62 -6.60 -3.76 -1.84
C GLU A 62 -5.55 -3.17 -0.89
N SER A 63 -4.79 -4.03 -0.24
CA SER A 63 -3.71 -3.66 0.68
C SER A 63 -2.46 -4.45 0.32
N PHE A 64 -1.30 -3.82 0.49
CA PHE A 64 -0.01 -4.47 0.33
C PHE A 64 0.98 -3.91 1.35
N ASN A 65 2.11 -4.61 1.50
CA ASN A 65 3.19 -4.13 2.34
C ASN A 65 4.04 -3.12 1.58
N SER A 66 4.12 -1.91 2.11
CA SER A 66 5.01 -0.84 1.63
C SER A 66 6.19 -0.66 2.58
N ASP A 67 7.20 0.09 2.13
CA ASP A 67 8.37 0.46 2.94
C ASP A 67 8.09 1.60 3.95
N GLY A 68 6.82 1.98 4.13
CA GLY A 68 6.40 3.13 4.93
C GLY A 68 6.63 2.98 6.44
N LEU A 69 6.79 1.76 6.96
CA LEU A 69 7.02 1.49 8.39
C LEU A 69 8.49 1.28 8.76
N ARG A 70 9.42 1.48 7.82
CA ARG A 70 10.87 1.26 8.02
C ARG A 70 11.46 2.01 9.22
N SER A 71 10.91 3.17 9.56
CA SER A 71 11.40 4.01 10.65
C SER A 71 11.14 3.43 12.04
N ILE A 72 10.24 2.44 12.15
CA ILE A 72 9.85 1.79 13.42
C ILE A 72 10.68 0.52 13.66
N ILE A 73 11.51 0.11 12.69
CA ILE A 73 12.35 -1.09 12.78
C ILE A 73 13.53 -0.89 13.75
N TYR A 74 13.90 0.36 14.04
CA TYR A 74 15.05 0.76 14.88
C TYR A 74 14.59 1.62 16.05
#